data_AF-Q71IN6-F1
#
_entry.id   AF-Q71IN6-F1
#
_cell.length_a   1.000
_cell.length_b   1.000
_cell.length_c   1.000
_cell.angle_alpha   90.00
_cell.angle_beta   90.00
_cell.angle_gamma   90.00
#
_symmetry.space_group_name_H-M   'P 1'
#
loop_
_entity.id
_entity.type
_entity.pdbx_description
1 polymer ?
#
loop_
_entity_poly.entity_id
_entity_poly.type
_entity_poly.pdbx_seq_one_letter_code
_entity_poly.pdbx_strand_id
1 'polypeptide(L)'
;LQVARPSLLKNEPDTEAVFLNKLGRPISSRGIAKAVQQIFQKAGLTAGAHPHELRHSFATAMLNNGADLRSVQELLGHEDLSTTQIYTHVSMQHLTAEYRQHFPRK
;
A
#
# COMPACT_ATOMS: atom_id res chain seq x y z
N LEU A 1 11.33 -2.23 -18.64
CA LEU A 1 11.88 -0.86 -18.43
C LEU A 1 12.63 -0.32 -19.65
N GLN A 2 13.37 -1.13 -20.41
CA GLN A 2 14.20 -0.67 -21.55
C GLN A 2 13.44 0.06 -22.66
N VAL A 3 12.14 -0.22 -22.87
CA VAL A 3 11.33 0.42 -23.94
C VAL A 3 10.53 1.62 -23.44
N ALA A 4 9.98 1.55 -22.22
CA ALA A 4 9.10 2.59 -21.67
C ALA A 4 9.86 3.74 -20.97
N ARG A 5 11.07 3.49 -20.46
CA ARG A 5 11.86 4.54 -19.78
C ARG A 5 12.36 5.61 -20.76
N PRO A 6 12.94 5.26 -21.93
CA PRO A 6 13.37 6.26 -22.92
C PRO A 6 12.22 7.15 -23.41
N SER A 7 11.02 6.58 -23.60
CA SER A 7 9.85 7.35 -24.04
C SER A 7 9.30 8.31 -22.96
N LEU A 8 9.54 8.01 -21.67
CA LEU A 8 9.16 8.88 -20.56
C LEU A 8 10.19 9.97 -20.27
N LEU A 9 11.49 9.69 -20.42
CA LEU A 9 12.58 10.66 -20.20
C LEU A 9 12.52 11.86 -21.17
N LYS A 10 12.02 11.65 -22.39
CA LYS A 10 11.97 12.70 -23.43
C LYS A 10 13.35 13.32 -23.65
N ASN A 11 13.54 14.58 -23.25
CA ASN A 11 14.79 15.33 -23.34
C ASN A 11 15.45 15.55 -21.97
N GLU A 12 14.89 15.00 -20.89
CA GLU A 12 15.48 15.08 -19.56
C GLU A 12 16.61 14.05 -19.41
N PRO A 13 17.67 14.36 -18.63
CA PRO A 13 18.73 13.41 -18.35
C PRO A 13 18.18 12.19 -17.58
N ASP A 14 18.82 11.03 -17.74
CA ASP A 14 18.44 9.86 -16.96
C ASP A 14 18.64 10.13 -15.46
N THR A 15 17.78 9.53 -14.65
CA THR A 15 17.76 9.72 -13.19
C THR A 15 17.63 8.35 -12.53
N GLU A 16 18.07 8.18 -11.30
CA GLU A 16 17.84 6.91 -10.58
C GLU A 16 16.37 6.68 -10.19
N ALA A 17 15.52 7.70 -10.29
CA ALA A 17 14.12 7.60 -9.90
C ALA A 17 13.39 6.53 -10.74
N VAL A 18 12.72 5.61 -10.05
CA VAL A 18 11.96 4.53 -10.69
C VAL A 18 10.73 5.06 -11.43
N PHE A 19 10.09 6.09 -10.87
CA PHE A 19 8.86 6.67 -11.42
C PHE A 19 9.06 8.10 -11.89
N LEU A 20 8.73 8.34 -13.16
CA LEU A 20 8.78 9.65 -13.80
C LEU A 20 7.38 10.17 -14.08
N ASN A 21 7.24 11.49 -14.10
CA ASN A 21 6.04 12.17 -14.56
C ASN A 21 6.05 12.33 -16.09
N LYS A 22 4.98 12.88 -16.65
CA LYS A 22 4.83 13.08 -18.11
C LYS A 22 5.85 14.05 -18.73
N LEU A 23 6.62 14.77 -17.92
CA LEU A 23 7.69 15.68 -18.36
C LEU A 23 9.07 15.02 -18.29
N GLY A 24 9.18 13.75 -17.85
CA GLY A 24 10.45 13.04 -17.71
C GLY A 24 11.19 13.26 -16.39
N ARG A 25 10.56 13.98 -15.44
CA ARG A 25 11.15 14.26 -14.12
C ARG A 25 10.60 13.32 -13.05
N PRO A 26 11.29 13.13 -11.92
CA PRO A 26 10.78 12.35 -10.80
C PRO A 26 9.35 12.76 -10.42
N ILE A 27 8.48 11.78 -10.20
CA ILE A 27 7.11 12.04 -9.78
C ILE A 27 7.08 12.53 -8.33
N SER A 28 6.26 13.54 -8.04
CA SER A 28 6.06 14.03 -6.68
C SER A 28 5.00 13.21 -5.94
N SER A 29 4.97 13.29 -4.61
CA SER A 29 3.93 12.65 -3.79
C SER A 29 2.52 13.07 -4.20
N ARG A 30 2.34 14.35 -4.56
CA ARG A 30 1.07 14.86 -5.13
C ARG A 30 0.74 14.23 -6.48
N GLY A 31 1.76 14.00 -7.31
CA GLY A 31 1.63 13.29 -8.58
C GLY A 31 1.17 11.84 -8.39
N ILE A 32 1.74 11.14 -7.42
CA ILE A 32 1.33 9.77 -7.04
C ILE A 32 -0.13 9.76 -6.57
N ALA A 33 -0.50 10.66 -5.64
CA ALA A 33 -1.88 10.75 -5.16
C ALA A 33 -2.88 10.97 -6.30
N LYS A 34 -2.57 11.86 -7.24
CA LYS A 34 -3.39 12.10 -8.44
C LYS A 34 -3.48 10.86 -9.33
N ALA A 35 -2.38 10.14 -9.55
CA ALA A 35 -2.36 8.93 -10.35
C ALA A 35 -3.23 7.82 -9.74
N VAL A 36 -3.12 7.61 -8.43
CA VAL A 36 -3.96 6.66 -7.68
C VAL A 36 -5.44 7.04 -7.77
N GLN A 37 -5.78 8.30 -7.56
CA GLN A 37 -7.15 8.79 -7.68
C GLN A 37 -7.72 8.53 -9.09
N GLN A 38 -6.94 8.76 -10.14
CA GLN A 38 -7.35 8.49 -11.52
C GLN A 38 -7.61 7.01 -11.78
N ILE A 39 -6.80 6.12 -11.20
CA ILE A 39 -7.00 4.67 -11.31
C ILE A 39 -8.31 4.27 -10.64
N PHE A 40 -8.57 4.77 -9.44
CA PHE A 40 -9.79 4.47 -8.68
C PHE A 40 -11.04 4.99 -9.40
N GLN A 41 -11.00 6.20 -9.95
CA GLN A 41 -12.08 6.74 -10.77
C GLN A 41 -12.38 5.86 -11.98
N LYS A 42 -11.34 5.39 -12.70
CA LYS A 42 -11.50 4.45 -13.82
C LYS A 42 -12.07 3.10 -13.39
N ALA A 43 -11.80 2.68 -12.16
CA ALA A 43 -12.36 1.47 -11.57
C ALA A 43 -13.78 1.66 -11.01
N GLY A 44 -14.38 2.86 -11.11
CA GLY A 44 -15.70 3.17 -10.56
C GLY A 44 -15.70 3.41 -9.04
N LEU A 45 -14.53 3.53 -8.41
CA LEU A 45 -14.37 3.77 -6.98
C LEU A 45 -14.31 5.29 -6.75
N THR A 46 -15.46 5.92 -6.53
CA THR A 46 -15.59 7.39 -6.44
C THR A 46 -15.50 7.95 -5.02
N ALA A 47 -15.68 7.12 -3.99
CA ALA A 47 -15.57 7.53 -2.59
C ALA A 47 -14.19 7.19 -2.01
N GLY A 48 -13.52 8.15 -1.37
CA GLY A 48 -12.34 7.91 -0.52
C GLY A 48 -11.03 7.54 -1.22
N ALA A 49 -10.95 7.63 -2.55
CA ALA A 49 -9.84 7.15 -3.37
C ALA A 49 -8.47 7.86 -3.15
N HIS A 50 -7.75 7.51 -2.08
CA HIS A 50 -6.45 8.07 -1.74
C HIS A 50 -5.39 6.98 -1.46
N PRO A 51 -4.08 7.30 -1.56
CA PRO A 51 -3.02 6.33 -1.28
C PRO A 51 -3.12 5.63 0.09
N HIS A 52 -3.67 6.30 1.11
CA HIS A 52 -3.87 5.71 2.43
C HIS A 52 -4.90 4.58 2.44
N GLU A 53 -5.98 4.67 1.66
CA GLU A 53 -6.99 3.59 1.56
C GLU A 53 -6.42 2.36 0.84
N LEU A 54 -5.56 2.56 -0.15
CA LEU A 54 -4.85 1.47 -0.81
C LEU A 54 -3.94 0.73 0.19
N ARG A 55 -3.18 1.49 1.00
CA ARG A 55 -2.34 0.93 2.06
C ARG A 55 -3.17 0.17 3.09
N HIS A 56 -4.29 0.74 3.53
CA HIS A 56 -5.18 0.11 4.50
C HIS A 56 -5.80 -1.18 3.95
N SER A 57 -6.30 -1.15 2.71
CA SER A 57 -6.87 -2.31 2.04
C SER A 57 -5.84 -3.43 1.88
N PHE A 58 -4.59 -3.10 1.53
CA PHE A 58 -3.50 -4.07 1.46
C PHE A 58 -3.25 -4.72 2.82
N ALA A 59 -3.16 -3.93 3.88
CA ALA A 59 -2.89 -4.42 5.22
C ALA A 59 -4.01 -5.34 5.73
N THR A 60 -5.26 -4.92 5.57
CA THR A 60 -6.45 -5.72 5.91
C THR A 60 -6.50 -7.01 5.11
N ALA A 61 -6.21 -6.95 3.80
CA ALA A 61 -6.16 -8.14 2.96
C ALA A 61 -5.08 -9.14 3.45
N MET A 62 -3.89 -8.66 3.81
CA MET A 62 -2.82 -9.52 4.33
C MET A 62 -3.22 -10.19 5.65
N LEU A 63 -3.74 -9.41 6.61
CA LEU A 63 -4.17 -9.94 7.91
C LEU A 63 -5.33 -10.94 7.77
N ASN A 64 -6.30 -10.67 6.88
CA ASN A 64 -7.41 -11.58 6.62
C ASN A 64 -6.98 -12.90 5.99
N ASN A 65 -5.83 -12.91 5.29
CA ASN A 65 -5.25 -14.12 4.70
C ASN A 65 -4.20 -14.80 5.62
N GLY A 66 -4.16 -14.44 6.90
CA GLY A 66 -3.31 -15.10 7.89
C GLY A 66 -1.86 -14.63 7.89
N ALA A 67 -1.55 -13.49 7.27
CA ALA A 67 -0.26 -12.86 7.50
C ALA A 67 -0.19 -12.36 8.94
N ASP A 68 0.93 -12.63 9.62
CA ASP A 68 1.14 -12.13 10.96
C ASP A 68 1.30 -10.60 10.95
N LEU A 69 0.87 -9.96 12.04
CA LEU A 69 0.88 -8.50 12.16
C LEU A 69 2.30 -7.93 12.01
N ARG A 70 3.33 -8.66 12.45
CA ARG A 70 4.71 -8.18 12.41
C ARG A 70 5.22 -8.11 10.98
N SER A 71 4.98 -9.14 10.18
CA SER A 71 5.28 -9.16 8.75
C SER A 71 4.53 -8.07 7.99
N VAL A 72 3.25 -7.82 8.30
CA VAL A 72 2.49 -6.73 7.65
C VAL A 72 3.06 -5.36 8.02
N GLN A 73 3.50 -5.15 9.26
CA GLN A 73 4.15 -3.92 9.70
C GLN A 73 5.48 -3.67 8.99
N GLU A 74 6.33 -4.71 8.87
CA GLU A 74 7.62 -4.62 8.17
C GLU A 74 7.45 -4.27 6.70
N LEU A 75 6.46 -4.88 6.02
CA LEU A 75 6.14 -4.60 4.61
C LEU A 75 5.59 -3.19 4.37
N LEU A 76 4.89 -2.60 5.33
CA LEU A 76 4.32 -1.26 5.24
C LEU A 76 5.29 -0.15 5.65
N GLY A 77 6.42 -0.55 6.26
CA GLY A 77 7.60 0.27 6.50
C GLY A 77 7.35 1.48 7.39
N HIS A 78 7.21 1.29 8.71
CA HIS A 78 7.40 2.36 9.69
C HIS A 78 7.88 1.87 11.07
N GLU A 79 8.99 2.48 11.52
CA GLU A 79 9.42 2.62 12.93
C GLU A 79 8.46 3.47 13.79
N ASP A 80 7.34 4.00 13.24
CA ASP A 80 6.46 4.93 13.96
C ASP A 80 4.96 4.66 13.79
N LEU A 81 4.27 4.59 14.93
CA LEU A 81 2.97 3.96 15.17
C LEU A 81 1.73 4.81 14.76
N SER A 82 1.78 5.66 13.75
CA SER A 82 0.70 6.66 13.52
C SER A 82 -0.59 6.17 12.83
N THR A 83 -0.77 4.87 12.59
CA THR A 83 -2.08 4.26 12.18
C THR A 83 -2.42 2.96 12.92
N THR A 84 -1.71 2.67 14.01
CA THR A 84 -1.64 1.34 14.65
C THR A 84 -2.94 0.89 15.32
N GLN A 85 -3.89 1.80 15.55
CA GLN A 85 -5.14 1.47 16.25
C GLN A 85 -6.06 0.55 15.44
N ILE A 86 -6.06 0.66 14.10
CA ILE A 86 -6.91 -0.22 13.27
C ILE A 86 -6.34 -1.64 13.23
N TYR A 87 -5.00 -1.78 13.22
CA TYR A 87 -4.34 -3.09 13.21
C TYR A 87 -4.54 -3.87 14.51
N THR A 88 -4.70 -3.19 15.64
CA THR A 88 -4.99 -3.83 16.92
C THR A 88 -6.32 -4.59 16.87
N HIS A 89 -7.36 -4.02 16.28
CA HIS A 89 -8.68 -4.67 16.23
C HIS A 89 -8.71 -5.91 15.34
N VAL A 90 -8.01 -5.88 14.20
CA VAL A 90 -7.90 -7.04 13.29
C VAL A 90 -7.00 -8.12 13.91
N SER A 91 -5.90 -7.72 14.54
CA SER A 91 -4.98 -8.62 15.27
C SER A 91 -5.68 -9.35 16.41
N MET A 92 -6.52 -8.69 17.22
CA MET A 92 -7.25 -9.33 18.32
C MET A 92 -8.19 -10.45 17.82
N GLN A 93 -8.87 -10.25 16.68
CA GLN A 93 -9.72 -11.31 16.11
C GLN A 93 -8.89 -12.49 15.61
N HIS A 94 -7.77 -12.23 14.94
CA HIS A 94 -6.88 -13.27 14.40
C HIS A 94 -6.16 -14.04 15.53
N LEU A 95 -5.56 -13.34 16.50
CA LEU A 95 -4.96 -13.94 17.69
C LEU A 95 -5.96 -14.80 18.47
N THR A 96 -7.21 -14.34 18.59
CA THR A 96 -8.25 -15.13 19.25
C THR A 96 -8.61 -16.38 18.46
N ALA A 97 -8.67 -16.30 17.13
CA ALA A 97 -8.95 -17.45 16.26
C ALA A 97 -7.80 -18.48 16.32
N GLU A 98 -6.56 -18.03 16.18
CA GLU A 98 -5.36 -18.88 16.21
C GLU A 98 -5.13 -19.50 17.59
N TYR A 99 -5.33 -18.73 18.66
CA TYR A 99 -5.33 -19.26 20.04
C TYR A 99 -6.40 -20.34 20.23
N ARG A 100 -7.63 -20.14 19.72
CA ARG A 100 -8.69 -21.16 19.81
C ARG A 100 -8.40 -22.41 18.99
N GLN A 101 -7.68 -22.27 17.86
CA GLN A 101 -7.33 -23.37 16.99
C GLN A 101 -6.22 -24.25 17.58
N HIS A 102 -5.22 -23.65 18.23
CA HIS A 102 -4.10 -24.36 18.84
C HIS A 102 -4.32 -24.73 20.32
N PHE A 103 -5.24 -24.06 21.01
CA PHE A 103 -5.62 -24.35 22.39
C PHE A 103 -7.15 -24.49 22.53
N PRO A 104 -7.76 -25.53 21.93
CA PRO A 104 -9.19 -25.79 22.08
C PRO A 104 -9.49 -26.08 23.56
N ARG A 105 -10.34 -25.25 24.16
CA ARG A 105 -10.84 -25.52 25.52
C ARG A 105 -11.74 -26.76 25.45
N LYS A 106 -11.34 -27.84 26.15
CA LYS A 106 -12.24 -28.93 26.50
C LYS A 106 -13.37 -28.41 27.39
#